data_AF-A0AAD6QUI3-F1
#
_entry.id   AF-A0AAD6QUI3-F1
#
_cell.length_a   1.000
_cell.length_b   1.000
_cell.length_c   1.000
_cell.angle_alpha   90.00
_cell.angle_beta   90.00
_cell.angle_gamma   90.00
#
_symmetry.space_group_name_H-M   'P 1'
#
loop_
_entity.id
_entity.type
_entity.pdbx_description
1 polymer ?
#
loop_
_entity_poly.entity_id
_entity_poly.type
_entity_poly.pdbx_seq_one_letter_code
_entity_poly.pdbx_strand_id
1 'polypeptide(L)' 'MSRNYYKCSSGGCDVKKRVERDREDSAFVITTYDGVHNHESPCMVYYNNQIPLAVPNAWTFQDSSPHSSSSS' A
#
# COMPACT_ATOMS: atom_id res chain seq x y z
N MET A 1 -6.46 -24.91 0.43
CA MET A 1 -6.83 -23.50 0.55
C MET A 1 -6.58 -23.06 1.98
N SER A 2 -5.46 -22.38 2.26
CA SER A 2 -5.24 -21.77 3.57
C SER A 2 -5.74 -20.33 3.52
N ARG A 3 -6.50 -19.90 4.53
CA ARG A 3 -7.01 -18.52 4.63
C ARG A 3 -6.57 -17.87 5.93
N ASN A 4 -5.88 -16.73 5.82
CA ASN A 4 -5.47 -15.92 6.96
C ASN A 4 -6.24 -14.59 6.93
N TYR A 5 -6.75 -14.19 8.07
CA TYR A 5 -7.46 -12.93 8.26
C TYR A 5 -6.64 -12.04 9.17
N TYR A 6 -6.54 -10.76 8.83
CA TYR A 6 -5.84 -9.77 9.64
C TYR A 6 -6.70 -8.52 9.75
N LYS A 7 -6.69 -7.90 10.93
CA LYS A 7 -7.31 -6.60 11.20
C LYS A 7 -6.20 -5.56 11.33
N CYS A 8 -6.48 -4.33 10.90
CA CYS A 8 -5.62 -3.21 11.23
C CYS A 8 -5.50 -3.04 12.76
N SER A 9 -4.28 -2.82 13.25
CA SER A 9 -4.02 -2.61 14.68
C SER A 9 -4.21 -1.16 15.13
N SER A 10 -4.36 -0.22 14.20
CA SER A 10 -4.57 1.19 14.51
C SER A 10 -5.92 1.40 15.19
N GLY A 11 -5.93 2.20 16.26
CA GLY A 11 -7.13 2.52 17.01
C GLY A 11 -8.21 3.14 16.11
N GLY A 12 -9.42 2.59 16.15
CA GLY A 12 -10.55 3.08 15.35
C GLY A 12 -10.48 2.77 13.86
N CYS A 13 -9.54 1.92 13.40
CA CYS A 13 -9.49 1.48 12.01
C CYS A 13 -10.17 0.12 11.81
N ASP A 14 -11.15 0.09 10.90
CA ASP A 14 -11.93 -1.12 10.61
C ASP A 14 -11.44 -1.90 9.39
N VAL A 15 -10.30 -1.50 8.81
CA VAL A 15 -9.70 -2.18 7.66
C VAL A 15 -9.35 -3.63 8.00
N LYS A 16 -9.69 -4.53 7.09
CA LYS A 16 -9.38 -5.96 7.16
C LYS A 16 -8.63 -6.39 5.92
N LYS A 17 -7.78 -7.41 6.06
CA LYS A 17 -7.19 -8.12 4.91
C LYS A 17 -7.40 -9.62 5.03
N ARG A 18 -7.71 -10.25 3.91
CA ARG A 18 -7.76 -11.71 3.73
C ARG A 18 -6.63 -12.14 2.81
N VAL A 19 -5.92 -13.18 3.20
CA VAL A 19 -4.88 -13.82 2.39
C VAL A 19 -5.33 -15.25 2.12
N GLU A 20 -5.49 -15.59 0.86
CA GLU A 20 -5.92 -16.91 0.39
C GLU A 20 -4.79 -17.50 -0.46
N ARG A 21 -4.31 -18.69 -0.09
CA ARG A 21 -3.32 -19.44 -0.89
C ARG A 21 -3.98 -20.61 -1.56
N ASP A 22 -3.65 -20.81 -2.84
CA ASP A 22 -4.14 -21.95 -3.59
C ASP A 22 -3.60 -23.26 -3.01
N ARG A 23 -4.32 -24.36 -3.28
CA ARG A 23 -3.94 -25.68 -2.78
C ARG A 23 -2.90 -26.37 -3.66
N GLU A 24 -2.98 -26.13 -4.97
CA GLU A 24 -2.19 -26.81 -5.99
C GLU A 24 -0.94 -26.00 -6.33
N ASP A 25 -1.07 -24.67 -6.43
CA ASP A 25 0.05 -23.75 -6.61
C ASP A 25 0.27 -22.86 -5.37
N SER A 26 1.25 -23.25 -4.54
CA SER A 26 1.60 -22.47 -3.34
C SER A 26 2.15 -21.06 -3.63
N ALA A 27 2.58 -20.78 -4.87
CA ALA A 27 3.00 -19.44 -5.29
C ALA A 27 1.80 -18.53 -5.59
N PHE A 28 0.62 -19.10 -5.85
CA PHE A 28 -0.58 -18.33 -6.12
C PHE A 28 -1.23 -17.85 -4.82
N VAL A 29 -1.22 -16.54 -4.62
CA VAL A 29 -1.75 -15.88 -3.41
C VAL A 29 -2.69 -14.74 -3.80
N ILE A 30 -3.93 -14.80 -3.33
CA ILE A 30 -4.90 -13.71 -3.43
C ILE A 30 -4.88 -12.94 -2.10
N THR A 31 -4.72 -11.62 -2.18
CA THR A 31 -4.92 -10.73 -1.03
C THR A 31 -6.07 -9.78 -1.29
N THR A 32 -7.09 -9.83 -0.43
CA THR A 32 -8.25 -8.92 -0.49
C THR A 32 -8.19 -7.96 0.69
N TYR A 33 -8.30 -6.66 0.41
CA TYR A 33 -8.42 -5.62 1.43
C TYR A 33 -9.85 -5.08 1.43
N ASP A 34 -10.38 -4.84 2.62
CA ASP A 34 -11.74 -4.33 2.84
C ASP A 34 -11.67 -3.08 3.74
N GLY A 35 -12.27 -1.98 3.28
CA GLY A 35 -12.27 -0.68 3.96
C GLY A 35 -11.16 0.28 3.51
N VAL A 36 -11.14 1.46 4.12
CA VAL A 36 -10.16 2.53 3.89
C VAL A 36 -9.49 2.91 5.21
N HIS A 37 -8.17 3.09 5.20
CA HIS A 37 -7.44 3.51 6.39
C HIS A 37 -7.77 4.96 6.76
N ASN A 38 -8.06 5.20 8.04
CA ASN A 38 -8.29 6.53 8.63
C ASN A 38 -7.11 6.95 9.52
N HIS A 39 -5.90 6.59 9.14
CA HIS A 39 -4.70 6.94 9.88
C HIS A 39 -3.53 6.99 8.91
N GLU A 40 -2.48 7.72 9.30
CA GLU A 40 -1.24 7.73 8.54
C GLU A 40 -0.59 6.36 8.54
N SER A 41 0.12 6.03 7.45
CA SER A 41 0.91 4.81 7.40
C SER A 41 1.95 4.83 8.53
N PRO A 42 2.14 3.73 9.27
CA PRO A 42 3.15 3.68 10.33
C PRO A 42 4.58 3.99 9.83
N CYS A 43 4.85 3.80 8.54
CA CYS A 43 6.10 4.25 7.94
C CYS A 43 6.25 5.77 8.03
N MET A 44 5.20 6.55 7.73
CA MET A 44 5.25 8.03 7.77
C MET A 44 5.46 8.55 9.19
N VAL A 45 4.86 7.91 10.19
CA VAL A 45 5.05 8.27 11.61
C VAL A 45 6.50 8.08 12.05
N TYR A 46 7.16 7.00 11.61
CA TYR A 46 8.58 6.79 11.91
C TYR A 46 9.49 7.85 11.26
N TYR A 47 9.20 8.25 10.02
CA TYR A 47 10.00 9.26 9.30
C TYR A 47 9.85 10.67 9.90
N ASN A 48 8.66 11.06 10.37
CA ASN A 48 8.44 12.40 10.91
C ASN A 48 9.20 12.66 12.22
N ASN A 49 9.58 11.61 12.95
CA ASN A 49 10.34 11.71 14.19
C ASN A 49 11.88 11.69 13.98
N GLN A 50 12.40 11.68 12.73
CA GLN A 50 13.85 11.48 12.46
C GLN A 50 14.52 12.35 11.37
N ILE A 51 13.90 13.37 10.76
CA ILE A 51 14.54 14.04 9.60
C ILE A 51 15.82 14.83 9.98
N PRO A 52 16.96 14.53 9.32
CA PRO A 52 17.42 15.42 8.26
C PRO A 52 17.76 14.72 6.93
N LEU A 53 17.15 15.27 5.87
CA LEU A 53 17.63 15.40 4.48
C LEU A 53 17.80 14.13 3.61
N ALA A 54 17.01 14.15 2.52
CA ALA A 54 17.23 13.52 1.21
C ALA A 54 17.05 11.98 1.07
N VAL A 55 15.89 11.59 0.52
CA VAL A 55 15.83 10.45 -0.43
C VAL A 55 14.75 10.74 -1.49
N PRO A 56 15.11 11.22 -2.70
CA PRO A 56 14.17 11.44 -3.78
C PRO A 56 14.10 10.17 -4.64
N ASN A 57 13.36 9.14 -4.21
CA ASN A 57 12.94 8.02 -5.08
C ASN A 57 12.14 6.94 -4.33
N ALA A 58 10.85 7.20 -4.10
CA ALA A 58 9.87 6.14 -3.92
C ALA A 58 8.95 6.12 -5.15
N TRP A 59 9.29 5.26 -6.12
CA TRP A 59 8.42 4.72 -7.18
C TRP A 59 7.15 5.52 -7.48
N THR A 60 7.30 6.66 -8.16
CA THR A 60 6.18 7.27 -8.86
C THR A 60 5.78 6.32 -9.98
N PHE A 61 4.66 5.62 -9.79
CA PHE A 61 3.90 5.10 -10.92
C PHE A 61 3.64 6.29 -11.85
N GLN A 62 4.37 6.36 -12.96
CA GLN A 62 4.10 7.32 -14.02
C GLN A 62 2.80 6.89 -14.70
N ASP A 63 1.69 7.30 -14.11
CA ASP A 63 0.42 7.42 -14.80
C ASP A 63 0.58 8.44 -15.95
N SER A 64 0.06 8.05 -17.10
CA SER A 64 0.36 8.62 -18.40
C SER A 64 -0.63 9.73 -18.73
N SER A 65 -0.16 10.90 -19.15
CA SER A 65 -0.94 11.80 -20.01
C SER A 65 -0.03 12.75 -20.80
N PRO A 66 -0.31 12.98 -22.11
CA PRO A 66 0.56 13.73 -23.00
C PRO A 66 0.36 15.24 -22.79
N HIS A 67 1.42 15.95 -22.39
CA HIS A 67 1.42 17.40 -22.52
C HIS A 67 1.68 17.75 -23.99
N SER A 68 0.64 18.17 -24.68
CA SER A 68 0.77 19.00 -25.88
C SER A 68 1.52 20.28 -25.53
N SER A 69 2.73 20.45 -26.06
CA SER A 69 3.43 21.73 -26.07
C SER A 69 3.82 22.06 -27.50
N SER A 70 2.96 22.85 -28.13
CA SER A 70 3.28 23.74 -29.23
C SER A 70 4.39 24.71 -28.80
N SER A 71 5.46 24.82 -29.58
CA SER A 71 6.31 26.01 -29.60
C SER A 71 7.01 26.11 -30.95
N SER A 72 7.04 27.35 -31.43
CA SER A 72 7.38 27.89 -32.75
C SER A 72 8.73 27.51 -33.32
#